data_AF-A0A9X1UYY0-F1
#
_entry.id   AF-A0A9X1UYY0-F1
#
_cell.length_a   1.000
_cell.length_b   1.000
_cell.length_c   1.000
_cell.angle_alpha   90.00
_cell.angle_beta   90.00
_cell.angle_gamma   90.00
#
_symmetry.space_group_name_H-M   'P 1'
#
loop_
_entity.id
_entity.type
_entity.pdbx_description
1 polymer ?
#
loop_
_entity_poly.entity_id
_entity_poly.type
_entity_poly.pdbx_seq_one_letter_code
_entity_poly.pdbx_strand_id
1 'polypeptide(L)'
;MQKDMIQTLFIIIVLVIGLFFAFNYGKKTKNEVIEYKASQSEKTLEEISEQKSLDKPNRTPEFESLSKKAYEYLNQQQKYAEEEYGIGKYEKWFYDQETGLLTFSDNDEIKLKIKYESVGSISKISETWLWSWANEHLEQIVKSDIKKVKKYGEENNIEALTKRKWHADQYDGWEMTAISAYLMKAKGAYRVPTENTYSFMIFKDIIDLR
;
A
#
# COMPACT_ATOMS: atom_id res chain seq x y z
N MET A 1 -10.76 12.19 20.14
CA MET A 1 -9.89 11.01 20.31
C MET A 1 -8.54 11.17 19.59
N GLN A 2 -8.47 11.26 18.25
CA GLN A 2 -7.18 11.41 17.54
C GLN A 2 -6.48 12.76 17.81
N LYS A 3 -7.24 13.85 17.92
CA LYS A 3 -6.71 15.19 18.23
C LYS A 3 -6.15 15.27 19.66
N ASP A 4 -6.82 14.62 20.60
CA ASP A 4 -6.41 14.54 22.02
C ASP A 4 -5.16 13.67 22.17
N MET A 5 -5.05 12.60 21.37
CA MET A 5 -3.88 11.73 21.35
C MET A 5 -2.63 12.47 20.81
N ILE A 6 -2.77 13.26 19.74
CA ILE A 6 -1.67 14.09 19.20
C ILE A 6 -1.25 15.15 20.22
N GLN A 7 -2.20 15.82 20.86
CA GLN A 7 -1.91 16.85 21.87
C GLN A 7 -1.23 16.25 23.11
N THR A 8 -1.63 15.05 23.52
CA THR A 8 -1.02 14.31 24.64
C THR A 8 0.40 13.85 24.28
N LEU A 9 0.62 13.35 23.06
CA LEU A 9 1.94 12.94 22.58
C LEU A 9 2.89 14.15 22.50
N PHE A 10 2.39 15.29 22.01
CA PHE A 10 3.14 16.55 21.96
C PHE A 10 3.54 17.04 23.36
N ILE A 11 2.63 16.94 24.34
CA ILE A 11 2.91 17.30 25.74
C ILE A 11 3.93 16.33 26.36
N ILE A 12 3.84 15.02 26.11
CA ILE A 12 4.80 14.03 26.61
C ILE A 12 6.18 14.26 26.01
N ILE A 13 6.28 14.52 24.70
CA ILE A 13 7.55 14.84 24.03
C ILE A 13 8.16 16.11 24.63
N VAL A 14 7.38 17.18 24.81
CA VAL A 14 7.85 18.42 25.43
C VAL A 14 8.29 18.21 26.89
N LEU A 15 7.61 17.36 27.67
CA LEU A 15 7.94 17.06 29.06
C LEU A 15 9.18 16.15 29.20
N VAL A 16 9.32 15.11 28.38
CA VAL A 16 10.49 14.23 28.37
C VAL A 16 11.74 15.01 27.95
N ILE A 17 11.62 15.89 26.96
CA ILE A 17 12.69 16.79 26.56
C ILE A 17 12.99 17.79 27.69
N GLY A 18 11.97 18.37 28.33
CA GLY A 18 12.11 19.29 29.47
C GLY A 18 12.80 18.69 30.71
N LEU A 19 12.55 17.41 31.01
CA LEU A 19 13.24 16.67 32.07
C LEU A 19 14.69 16.36 31.71
N PHE A 20 14.98 16.08 30.44
CA PHE A 20 16.35 15.92 29.93
C PHE A 20 17.14 17.24 29.93
N PHE A 21 16.45 18.37 29.73
CA PHE A 21 16.99 19.73 29.90
C PHE A 21 17.48 19.98 31.33
N ALA A 22 16.76 19.51 32.36
CA ALA A 22 17.15 19.73 33.76
C ALA A 22 18.38 18.90 34.18
N PHE A 23 18.60 17.74 33.56
CA PHE A 23 19.66 16.81 33.95
C PHE A 23 21.05 17.14 33.34
N ASN A 24 21.10 17.88 32.23
CA ASN A 24 22.32 18.14 31.45
C ASN A 24 22.88 19.56 31.55
N TYR A 25 22.58 20.31 32.63
CA TYR A 25 23.01 21.70 32.81
C TYR A 25 24.47 21.89 33.28
N GLY A 26 25.33 20.89 33.10
CA GLY A 26 26.75 20.95 33.43
C GLY A 26 27.64 21.03 32.20
N LYS A 27 28.19 22.23 31.91
CA LYS A 27 29.29 22.51 30.96
C LYS A 27 29.05 22.24 29.46
N LYS A 28 28.02 22.86 28.85
CA LYS A 28 28.02 23.08 27.38
C LYS A 28 28.22 24.56 27.05
N THR A 29 29.04 24.84 26.04
CA THR A 29 29.23 26.19 25.50
C THR A 29 27.96 26.65 24.77
N LYS A 30 27.79 27.98 24.62
CA LYS A 30 26.61 28.57 23.97
C LYS A 30 26.39 28.03 22.55
N ASN A 31 27.45 27.72 21.81
CA ASN A 31 27.38 27.18 20.45
C ASN A 31 26.89 25.73 20.42
N GLU A 32 27.36 24.88 21.33
CA GLU A 32 26.90 23.48 21.47
C GLU A 32 25.42 23.39 21.84
N VAL A 33 24.91 24.37 22.61
CA VAL A 33 23.48 24.45 22.94
C VAL A 33 22.64 24.84 21.71
N ILE A 34 23.15 25.71 20.85
CA ILE A 34 22.47 26.14 19.61
C ILE A 34 22.40 24.99 18.61
N GLU A 35 23.53 24.32 18.37
CA GLU A 35 23.63 23.19 17.45
C GLU A 35 22.76 22.01 17.89
N TYR A 36 22.74 21.70 19.19
CA TYR A 36 21.86 20.68 19.75
C TYR A 36 20.38 21.02 19.54
N LYS A 37 19.96 22.28 19.79
CA LYS A 37 18.58 22.71 19.58
C LYS A 37 18.16 22.64 18.10
N ALA A 38 19.04 23.01 17.17
CA ALA A 38 18.80 22.90 15.74
C ALA A 38 18.59 21.43 15.31
N SER A 39 19.48 20.54 15.74
CA SER A 39 19.37 19.09 15.49
C SER A 39 18.06 18.48 16.03
N GLN A 40 17.62 18.89 17.23
CA GLN A 40 16.33 18.42 17.76
C GLN A 40 15.14 18.95 16.97
N SER A 41 15.17 20.22 16.53
CA SER A 41 14.09 20.77 15.71
C SER A 41 13.99 20.13 14.33
N GLU A 42 15.11 19.79 13.70
CA GLU A 42 15.13 19.05 12.43
C GLU A 42 14.52 17.66 12.59
N LYS A 43 14.90 16.92 13.64
CA LYS A 43 14.29 15.62 13.96
C LYS A 43 12.78 15.70 14.18
N THR A 44 12.31 16.70 14.92
CA THR A 44 10.87 16.89 15.14
C THR A 44 10.13 17.22 13.83
N LEU A 45 10.74 18.00 12.93
CA LEU A 45 10.15 18.29 11.62
C LEU A 45 10.13 17.06 10.70
N GLU A 46 11.19 16.25 10.73
CA GLU A 46 11.26 14.97 10.03
C GLU A 46 10.15 14.03 10.51
N GLU A 47 10.00 13.84 11.83
CA GLU A 47 8.95 13.01 12.44
C GLU A 47 7.54 13.50 12.07
N ILE A 48 7.28 14.81 12.13
CA ILE A 48 5.99 15.39 11.71
C ILE A 48 5.74 15.18 10.22
N SER A 49 6.78 15.32 9.38
CA SER A 49 6.68 15.13 7.94
C SER A 49 6.41 13.67 7.58
N GLU A 50 7.05 12.73 8.28
CA GLU A 50 6.85 11.29 8.13
C GLU A 50 5.46 10.88 8.59
N GLN A 51 5.00 11.39 9.75
CA GLN A 51 3.67 11.13 10.25
C GLN A 51 2.57 11.65 9.29
N LYS A 52 2.71 12.90 8.81
CA LYS A 52 1.81 13.47 7.79
C LYS A 52 1.86 12.69 6.47
N SER A 53 3.02 12.12 6.14
CA SER A 53 3.17 11.24 4.98
C SER A 53 2.42 9.93 5.11
N LEU A 54 2.02 9.52 6.33
CA LEU A 54 1.28 8.28 6.56
C LEU A 54 -0.23 8.49 6.79
N ASP A 55 -0.71 9.73 6.88
CA ASP A 55 -2.14 10.01 7.00
C ASP A 55 -2.94 9.37 5.86
N LYS A 56 -4.10 8.80 6.19
CA LYS A 56 -4.99 8.20 5.19
C LYS A 56 -5.50 9.27 4.21
N PRO A 57 -5.45 9.03 2.89
CA PRO A 57 -5.92 9.95 1.87
C PRO A 57 -7.37 10.39 2.08
N ASN A 58 -7.69 11.63 1.70
CA ASN A 58 -9.06 12.12 1.78
C ASN A 58 -9.99 11.40 0.79
N ARG A 59 -11.23 11.10 1.21
CA ARG A 59 -12.26 10.47 0.38
C ARG A 59 -13.16 11.55 -0.23
N THR A 60 -12.91 11.89 -1.49
CA THR A 60 -13.73 12.86 -2.24
C THR A 60 -14.91 12.18 -2.93
N PRO A 61 -15.97 12.91 -3.31
CA PRO A 61 -17.08 12.33 -4.09
C PRO A 61 -16.64 11.64 -5.39
N GLU A 62 -15.61 12.16 -6.05
CA GLU A 62 -15.01 11.58 -7.26
C GLU A 62 -14.37 10.22 -6.96
N PHE A 63 -13.64 10.13 -5.84
CA PHE A 63 -13.07 8.88 -5.35
C PHE A 63 -14.16 7.85 -5.05
N GLU A 64 -15.22 8.23 -4.32
CA GLU A 64 -16.32 7.33 -3.98
C GLU A 64 -17.04 6.82 -5.24
N SER A 65 -17.27 7.69 -6.22
CA SER A 65 -17.88 7.30 -7.50
C SER A 65 -17.02 6.30 -8.27
N LEU A 66 -15.70 6.52 -8.31
CA LEU A 66 -14.75 5.61 -8.93
C LEU A 66 -14.69 4.28 -8.19
N SER A 67 -14.56 4.31 -6.86
CA SER A 67 -14.50 3.12 -6.00
C SER A 67 -15.72 2.23 -6.20
N LYS A 68 -16.93 2.81 -6.21
CA LYS A 68 -18.17 2.06 -6.45
C LYS A 68 -18.18 1.36 -7.81
N LYS A 69 -17.88 2.08 -8.90
CA LYS A 69 -17.82 1.50 -10.26
C LYS A 69 -16.78 0.38 -10.33
N ALA A 70 -15.65 0.59 -9.66
CA ALA A 70 -14.55 -0.33 -9.67
C ALA A 70 -14.85 -1.62 -8.88
N TYR A 71 -15.55 -1.50 -7.75
CA TYR A 71 -16.05 -2.63 -6.98
C TYR A 71 -17.01 -3.49 -7.79
N GLU A 72 -18.00 -2.87 -8.44
CA GLU A 72 -18.95 -3.57 -9.32
C GLU A 72 -18.22 -4.31 -10.46
N TYR A 73 -17.26 -3.63 -11.09
CA TYR A 73 -16.43 -4.22 -12.14
C TYR A 73 -15.63 -5.42 -11.62
N LEU A 74 -14.87 -5.27 -10.54
CA LEU A 74 -14.03 -6.34 -10.01
C LEU A 74 -14.87 -7.54 -9.58
N ASN A 75 -16.03 -7.33 -8.94
CA ASN A 75 -16.91 -8.44 -8.57
C ASN A 75 -17.39 -9.23 -9.79
N GLN A 76 -17.71 -8.55 -10.90
CA GLN A 76 -18.10 -9.23 -12.14
C GLN A 76 -16.95 -10.05 -12.72
N GLN A 77 -15.74 -9.48 -12.78
CA GLN A 77 -14.55 -10.17 -13.28
C GLN A 77 -14.17 -11.36 -12.39
N GLN A 78 -14.25 -11.17 -11.08
CA GLN A 78 -13.93 -12.21 -10.10
C GLN A 78 -14.92 -13.37 -10.21
N LYS A 79 -16.22 -13.09 -10.31
CA LYS A 79 -17.24 -14.12 -10.55
C LYS A 79 -16.96 -14.92 -11.83
N TYR A 80 -16.68 -14.23 -12.93
CA TYR A 80 -16.32 -14.90 -14.18
C TYR A 80 -15.06 -15.76 -14.02
N ALA A 81 -14.03 -15.27 -13.34
CA ALA A 81 -12.80 -16.01 -13.12
C ALA A 81 -12.99 -17.26 -12.23
N GLU A 82 -13.89 -17.20 -11.26
CA GLU A 82 -14.26 -18.33 -10.40
C GLU A 82 -15.11 -19.38 -11.13
N GLU A 83 -16.06 -18.94 -11.97
CA GLU A 83 -16.94 -19.81 -12.73
C GLU A 83 -16.21 -20.49 -13.89
N GLU A 84 -15.51 -19.72 -14.72
CA GLU A 84 -14.84 -20.22 -15.92
C GLU A 84 -13.53 -20.94 -15.57
N TYR A 85 -12.67 -20.31 -14.78
CA TYR A 85 -11.32 -20.80 -14.51
C TYR A 85 -11.19 -21.52 -13.18
N GLY A 86 -12.24 -21.58 -12.36
CA GLY A 86 -12.15 -22.25 -11.05
C GLY A 86 -11.22 -21.56 -10.06
N ILE A 87 -10.91 -20.27 -10.25
CA ILE A 87 -10.09 -19.50 -9.31
C ILE A 87 -10.67 -19.64 -7.89
N GLY A 88 -9.80 -19.85 -6.91
CA GLY A 88 -10.19 -20.09 -5.52
C GLY A 88 -10.47 -21.56 -5.15
N LYS A 89 -10.45 -22.49 -6.11
CA LYS A 89 -10.66 -23.93 -5.86
C LYS A 89 -9.38 -24.78 -5.92
N TYR A 90 -8.27 -24.21 -6.39
CA TYR A 90 -7.00 -24.92 -6.54
C TYR A 90 -6.28 -25.13 -5.21
N GLU A 91 -5.55 -26.24 -5.10
CA GLU A 91 -4.79 -26.62 -3.90
C GLU A 91 -3.61 -25.70 -3.62
N LYS A 92 -2.88 -25.32 -4.67
CA LYS A 92 -1.63 -24.56 -4.56
C LYS A 92 -1.62 -23.35 -5.48
N TRP A 93 -1.01 -22.29 -4.98
CA TRP A 93 -0.61 -21.14 -5.77
C TRP A 93 0.89 -20.89 -5.59
N PHE A 94 1.52 -20.34 -6.62
CA PHE A 94 2.89 -19.85 -6.57
C PHE A 94 2.99 -18.62 -7.47
N TYR A 95 3.77 -17.62 -7.05
CA TYR A 95 4.05 -16.47 -7.90
C TYR A 95 5.55 -16.27 -8.01
N ASP A 96 5.97 -15.81 -9.17
CA ASP A 96 7.35 -15.48 -9.48
C ASP A 96 7.37 -14.13 -10.19
N GLN A 97 8.03 -13.16 -9.55
CA GLN A 97 8.14 -11.81 -10.08
C GLN A 97 9.14 -11.68 -11.23
N GLU A 98 10.13 -12.58 -11.33
CA GLU A 98 11.09 -12.56 -12.44
C GLU A 98 10.40 -12.96 -13.74
N THR A 99 9.51 -13.95 -13.68
CA THR A 99 8.71 -14.38 -14.84
C THR A 99 7.40 -13.61 -15.00
N GLY A 100 6.93 -12.95 -13.94
CA GLY A 100 5.65 -12.23 -13.91
C GLY A 100 4.43 -13.15 -13.95
N LEU A 101 4.57 -14.36 -13.44
CA LEU A 101 3.52 -15.38 -13.46
C LEU A 101 3.02 -15.72 -12.05
N LEU A 102 1.70 -15.82 -11.92
CA LEU A 102 1.01 -16.45 -10.81
C LEU A 102 0.40 -17.76 -11.34
N THR A 103 0.76 -18.88 -10.76
CA THR A 103 0.31 -20.22 -11.18
C THR A 103 -0.64 -20.81 -10.16
N PHE A 104 -1.66 -21.50 -10.64
CA PHE A 104 -2.55 -22.34 -9.82
C PHE A 104 -2.40 -23.80 -10.24
N SER A 105 -2.32 -24.70 -9.25
CA SER A 105 -2.01 -26.11 -9.48
C SER A 105 -2.85 -27.03 -8.60
N ASP A 106 -3.16 -28.21 -9.12
CA ASP A 106 -3.77 -29.35 -8.41
C ASP A 106 -2.95 -30.60 -8.69
N ASN A 107 -2.77 -31.47 -7.69
CA ASN A 107 -1.96 -32.70 -7.82
C ASN A 107 -0.56 -32.43 -8.40
N ASP A 108 0.07 -31.31 -8.01
CA ASP A 108 1.38 -30.83 -8.49
C ASP A 108 1.47 -30.52 -10.00
N GLU A 109 0.34 -30.44 -10.70
CA GLU A 109 0.27 -30.01 -12.10
C GLU A 109 -0.27 -28.57 -12.21
N ILE A 110 0.44 -27.71 -12.94
CA ILE A 110 -0.02 -26.35 -13.20
C ILE A 110 -1.24 -26.39 -14.12
N LYS A 111 -2.37 -25.88 -13.63
CA LYS A 111 -3.65 -25.80 -14.35
C LYS A 111 -3.90 -24.43 -14.93
N LEU A 112 -3.42 -23.37 -14.29
CA LEU A 112 -3.51 -22.01 -14.81
C LEU A 112 -2.17 -21.29 -14.70
N LYS A 113 -1.87 -20.45 -15.69
CA LYS A 113 -0.81 -19.43 -15.64
C LYS A 113 -1.42 -18.06 -15.82
N ILE A 114 -1.25 -17.19 -14.84
CA ILE A 114 -1.76 -15.83 -14.85
C ILE A 114 -0.60 -14.88 -15.08
N LYS A 115 -0.66 -14.05 -16.13
CA LYS A 115 0.20 -12.86 -16.21
C LYS A 115 -0.40 -11.82 -15.29
N TYR A 116 0.32 -11.43 -14.26
CA TYR A 116 -0.21 -10.52 -13.24
C TYR A 116 0.47 -9.14 -13.27
N GLU A 117 -0.22 -8.14 -12.73
CA GLU A 117 0.38 -6.88 -12.30
C GLU A 117 0.25 -6.80 -10.78
N SER A 118 1.32 -6.44 -10.08
CA SER A 118 1.28 -6.07 -8.68
C SER A 118 0.58 -4.71 -8.53
N VAL A 119 -0.38 -4.63 -7.63
CA VAL A 119 -1.06 -3.36 -7.30
C VAL A 119 -0.38 -2.68 -6.12
N GLY A 120 -0.11 -3.44 -5.07
CA GLY A 120 0.48 -2.95 -3.84
C GLY A 120 0.34 -3.96 -2.72
N SER A 121 0.69 -3.54 -1.52
CA SER A 121 0.72 -4.42 -0.36
C SER A 121 0.35 -3.74 0.94
N ILE A 122 -0.35 -4.47 1.81
CA ILE A 122 -0.57 -4.09 3.21
C ILE A 122 0.47 -4.78 4.08
N SER A 123 1.29 -3.99 4.78
CA SER A 123 2.14 -4.47 5.86
C SER A 123 1.29 -4.76 7.09
N LYS A 124 1.37 -5.99 7.63
CA LYS A 124 0.70 -6.38 8.87
C LYS A 124 1.43 -5.88 10.12
N ILE A 125 2.68 -5.45 9.98
CA ILE A 125 3.50 -4.94 11.08
C ILE A 125 3.22 -3.46 11.30
N SER A 126 3.24 -2.68 10.21
CA SER A 126 3.11 -1.22 10.25
C SER A 126 1.72 -0.72 9.89
N GLU A 127 0.79 -1.62 9.54
CA GLU A 127 -0.59 -1.28 9.15
C GLU A 127 -0.63 -0.20 8.06
N THR A 128 0.18 -0.41 7.01
CA THR A 128 0.32 0.56 5.92
C THR A 128 0.17 -0.10 4.57
N TRP A 129 -0.52 0.59 3.66
CA TRP A 129 -0.49 0.33 2.24
C TRP A 129 0.77 0.92 1.62
N LEU A 130 1.38 0.20 0.68
CA LEU A 130 2.42 0.69 -0.23
C LEU A 130 2.03 0.30 -1.66
N TRP A 131 1.96 1.29 -2.56
CA TRP A 131 1.76 1.02 -3.99
C TRP A 131 2.94 0.29 -4.61
N SER A 132 2.68 -0.62 -5.54
CA SER A 132 3.72 -1.34 -6.27
C SER A 132 4.59 -0.42 -7.13
N TRP A 133 4.03 0.64 -7.73
CA TRP A 133 4.80 1.65 -8.48
C TRP A 133 5.81 2.41 -7.60
N ALA A 134 5.61 2.41 -6.28
CA ALA A 134 6.49 3.03 -5.29
C ALA A 134 7.43 2.03 -4.62
N ASN A 135 7.30 0.73 -4.90
CA ASN A 135 8.12 -0.31 -4.29
C ASN A 135 9.31 -0.63 -5.20
N GLU A 136 10.51 -0.22 -4.78
CA GLU A 136 11.73 -0.41 -5.56
C GLU A 136 12.16 -1.88 -5.66
N HIS A 137 11.76 -2.72 -4.70
CA HIS A 137 12.13 -4.13 -4.63
C HIS A 137 11.34 -5.07 -5.54
N LEU A 138 10.30 -4.55 -6.21
CA LEU A 138 9.53 -5.32 -7.18
C LEU A 138 10.18 -5.27 -8.57
N GLU A 139 10.13 -6.37 -9.30
CA GLU A 139 10.58 -6.41 -10.69
C GLU A 139 9.73 -5.52 -11.62
N GLN A 140 10.35 -4.94 -12.65
CA GLN A 140 9.65 -4.04 -13.57
C GLN A 140 8.53 -4.76 -14.35
N ILE A 141 8.69 -6.04 -14.65
CA ILE A 141 7.71 -6.82 -15.41
C ILE A 141 6.34 -6.89 -14.72
N VAL A 142 6.31 -6.79 -13.37
CA VAL A 142 5.09 -6.87 -12.57
C VAL A 142 4.60 -5.52 -12.03
N LYS A 143 5.29 -4.40 -12.32
CA LYS A 143 4.90 -3.05 -11.82
C LYS A 143 4.94 -1.95 -12.87
N SER A 144 5.12 -2.30 -14.15
CA SER A 144 5.29 -1.33 -15.22
C SER A 144 3.98 -0.61 -15.58
N ASP A 145 2.86 -1.33 -15.63
CA ASP A 145 1.57 -0.78 -16.05
C ASP A 145 0.82 -0.07 -14.93
N ILE A 146 1.09 -0.42 -13.66
CA ILE A 146 0.40 0.18 -12.51
C ILE A 146 0.63 1.70 -12.40
N LYS A 147 1.66 2.23 -13.06
CA LYS A 147 1.89 3.68 -13.20
C LYS A 147 0.73 4.40 -13.90
N LYS A 148 -0.09 3.70 -14.70
CA LYS A 148 -1.31 4.25 -15.30
C LYS A 148 -2.33 4.66 -14.24
N VAL A 149 -2.41 3.92 -13.12
CA VAL A 149 -3.30 4.24 -11.99
C VAL A 149 -2.82 5.52 -11.29
N LYS A 150 -1.49 5.65 -11.07
CA LYS A 150 -0.90 6.87 -10.54
C LYS A 150 -1.20 8.07 -11.42
N LYS A 151 -0.96 7.94 -12.73
CA LYS A 151 -1.24 9.00 -13.72
C LYS A 151 -2.72 9.42 -13.71
N TYR A 152 -3.64 8.45 -13.69
CA TYR A 152 -5.07 8.75 -13.55
C TYR A 152 -5.37 9.53 -12.26
N GLY A 153 -4.73 9.15 -11.16
CA GLY A 153 -4.83 9.87 -9.89
C GLY A 153 -4.35 11.31 -9.98
N GLU A 154 -3.22 11.56 -10.64
CA GLU A 154 -2.67 12.91 -10.85
C GLU A 154 -3.61 13.77 -11.69
N GLU A 155 -4.12 13.24 -12.80
CA GLU A 155 -5.02 13.95 -13.71
C GLU A 155 -6.37 14.31 -13.05
N ASN A 156 -6.80 13.51 -12.07
CA ASN A 156 -8.10 13.68 -11.39
C ASN A 156 -7.98 14.17 -9.93
N ASN A 157 -6.78 14.53 -9.48
CA ASN A 157 -6.50 14.96 -8.09
C ASN A 157 -6.98 13.96 -7.01
N ILE A 158 -6.78 12.66 -7.25
CA ILE A 158 -7.17 11.59 -6.32
C ILE A 158 -5.93 11.18 -5.51
N GLU A 159 -5.84 11.68 -4.28
CA GLU A 159 -4.69 11.45 -3.38
C GLU A 159 -4.42 9.95 -3.15
N ALA A 160 -5.48 9.15 -3.00
CA ALA A 160 -5.34 7.70 -2.76
C ALA A 160 -4.56 6.96 -3.85
N LEU A 161 -4.54 7.46 -5.08
CA LEU A 161 -3.84 6.84 -6.20
C LEU A 161 -2.42 7.38 -6.41
N THR A 162 -2.05 8.46 -5.70
CA THR A 162 -0.81 9.21 -5.94
C THR A 162 0.11 9.29 -4.71
N LYS A 163 -0.45 9.20 -3.50
CA LYS A 163 0.32 9.06 -2.26
C LYS A 163 0.99 7.70 -2.26
N ARG A 164 2.28 7.62 -1.97
CA ARG A 164 3.03 6.34 -2.12
C ARG A 164 2.64 5.28 -1.09
N LYS A 165 2.44 5.72 0.16
CA LYS A 165 2.29 4.89 1.35
C LYS A 165 1.43 5.63 2.36
N TRP A 166 0.54 4.93 3.07
CA TRP A 166 -0.27 5.51 4.14
C TRP A 166 -0.82 4.41 5.06
N HIS A 167 -1.31 4.78 6.25
CA HIS A 167 -1.97 3.85 7.17
C HIS A 167 -3.26 3.30 6.57
N ALA A 168 -3.35 1.99 6.50
CA ALA A 168 -4.39 1.30 5.76
C ALA A 168 -4.60 -0.12 6.27
N ASP A 169 -5.80 -0.64 6.04
CA ASP A 169 -6.15 -2.02 6.32
C ASP A 169 -6.40 -2.82 5.03
N GLN A 170 -6.90 -4.05 5.18
CA GLN A 170 -7.17 -4.91 4.04
C GLN A 170 -8.32 -4.42 3.16
N TYR A 171 -9.29 -3.66 3.70
CA TYR A 171 -10.38 -3.09 2.91
C TYR A 171 -9.84 -2.04 1.95
N ASP A 172 -8.92 -1.19 2.42
CA ASP A 172 -8.22 -0.22 1.57
C ASP A 172 -7.44 -0.94 0.46
N GLY A 173 -6.76 -2.04 0.79
CA GLY A 173 -6.03 -2.83 -0.19
C GLY A 173 -6.92 -3.40 -1.30
N TRP A 174 -8.09 -3.92 -0.94
CA TRP A 174 -9.08 -4.38 -1.93
C TRP A 174 -9.70 -3.23 -2.73
N GLU A 175 -9.93 -2.07 -2.12
CA GLU A 175 -10.44 -0.88 -2.80
C GLU A 175 -9.45 -0.39 -3.88
N MET A 176 -8.17 -0.30 -3.56
CA MET A 176 -7.12 0.06 -4.54
C MET A 176 -6.99 -0.99 -5.64
N THR A 177 -7.16 -2.27 -5.29
CA THR A 177 -7.15 -3.38 -6.25
C THR A 177 -8.33 -3.30 -7.22
N ALA A 178 -9.53 -3.01 -6.73
CA ALA A 178 -10.71 -2.83 -7.55
C ALA A 178 -10.53 -1.67 -8.53
N ILE A 179 -10.07 -0.51 -8.05
CA ILE A 179 -9.81 0.66 -8.90
C ILE A 179 -8.78 0.32 -9.98
N SER A 180 -7.70 -0.35 -9.60
CA SER A 180 -6.65 -0.77 -10.54
C SER A 180 -7.21 -1.74 -11.60
N ALA A 181 -8.00 -2.73 -11.18
CA ALA A 181 -8.65 -3.66 -12.09
C ALA A 181 -9.58 -2.95 -13.09
N TYR A 182 -10.39 -2.00 -12.62
CA TYR A 182 -11.30 -1.24 -13.47
C TYR A 182 -10.60 -0.35 -14.49
N LEU A 183 -9.55 0.37 -14.07
CA LEU A 183 -8.79 1.25 -14.94
C LEU A 183 -7.95 0.47 -15.96
N MET A 184 -7.42 -0.69 -15.57
CA MET A 184 -6.56 -1.53 -16.41
C MET A 184 -7.31 -2.64 -17.16
N LYS A 185 -8.63 -2.74 -16.98
CA LYS A 185 -9.49 -3.79 -17.55
C LYS A 185 -9.00 -5.22 -17.23
N ALA A 186 -8.62 -5.44 -15.97
CA ALA A 186 -8.12 -6.72 -15.51
C ALA A 186 -9.21 -7.80 -15.48
N LYS A 187 -8.81 -9.07 -15.65
CA LYS A 187 -9.69 -10.24 -15.71
C LYS A 187 -10.06 -10.83 -14.34
N GLY A 188 -9.63 -10.20 -13.25
CA GLY A 188 -9.79 -10.67 -11.88
C GLY A 188 -8.65 -10.17 -11.00
N ALA A 189 -8.64 -10.62 -9.75
CA ALA A 189 -7.59 -10.27 -8.79
C ALA A 189 -7.26 -11.43 -7.85
N TYR A 190 -6.11 -11.36 -7.21
CA TYR A 190 -5.74 -12.29 -6.15
C TYR A 190 -4.95 -11.58 -5.05
N ARG A 191 -5.20 -12.00 -3.82
CA ARG A 191 -4.43 -11.55 -2.65
C ARG A 191 -3.54 -12.69 -2.19
N VAL A 192 -2.23 -12.47 -2.24
CA VAL A 192 -1.22 -13.38 -1.73
C VAL A 192 -0.95 -13.08 -0.25
N PRO A 193 -1.35 -13.97 0.68
CA PRO A 193 -0.99 -13.82 2.08
C PRO A 193 0.42 -14.38 2.32
N THR A 194 1.28 -13.56 2.92
CA THR A 194 2.54 -13.99 3.53
C THR A 194 2.46 -13.80 5.04
N GLU A 195 3.50 -14.16 5.80
CA GLU A 195 3.54 -13.96 7.25
C GLU A 195 3.22 -12.51 7.63
N ASN A 196 3.94 -11.55 7.06
CA ASN A 196 3.91 -10.14 7.47
C ASN A 196 3.21 -9.20 6.47
N THR A 197 2.70 -9.71 5.36
CA THR A 197 2.18 -8.85 4.27
C THR A 197 1.02 -9.51 3.52
N TYR A 198 0.07 -8.69 3.09
CA TYR A 198 -0.87 -9.04 2.03
C TYR A 198 -0.46 -8.33 0.75
N SER A 199 -0.08 -9.08 -0.27
CA SER A 199 0.22 -8.54 -1.59
C SER A 199 -1.00 -8.69 -2.49
N PHE A 200 -1.35 -7.62 -3.20
CA PHE A 200 -2.52 -7.58 -4.07
C PHE A 200 -2.09 -7.52 -5.53
N MET A 201 -2.71 -8.36 -6.35
CA MET A 201 -2.38 -8.56 -7.75
C MET A 201 -3.64 -8.55 -8.60
N ILE A 202 -3.54 -8.06 -9.83
CA ILE A 202 -4.62 -8.11 -10.83
C ILE A 202 -4.19 -8.98 -12.01
N PHE A 203 -5.17 -9.65 -12.63
CA PHE A 203 -4.95 -10.56 -13.74
C PHE A 203 -4.94 -9.78 -15.06
N LYS A 204 -3.77 -9.65 -15.69
CA LYS A 204 -3.67 -9.07 -17.04
C LYS A 204 -4.14 -10.08 -18.08
N ASP A 205 -3.74 -11.33 -17.90
CA ASP A 205 -4.10 -12.43 -18.78
C ASP A 205 -4.18 -13.75 -18.01
N ILE A 206 -5.01 -14.66 -18.52
CA ILE A 206 -5.26 -15.98 -17.94
C ILE A 206 -5.00 -17.01 -19.04
N ILE A 207 -4.05 -17.89 -18.81
CA ILE A 207 -3.71 -19.01 -19.68
C ILE A 207 -4.22 -20.28 -19.01
N ASP A 208 -5.16 -20.95 -19.66
CA ASP A 208 -5.79 -22.17 -19.18
C ASP A 208 -5.07 -23.42 -19.72
N LEU A 209 -4.69 -24.33 -18.81
CA LEU A 209 -3.95 -25.56 -19.08
C LEU A 209 -4.70 -26.82 -18.58
N ARG A 210 -5.96 -26.68 -18.18
CA ARG A 210 -6.80 -27.78 -17.70
C ARG A 210 -7.17 -28.78 -18.79
#